data_AF-A0AA46C577-F1
#
_entry.id   AF-A0AA46C577-F1
#
_cell.length_a   1.000
_cell.length_b   1.000
_cell.length_c   1.000
_cell.angle_alpha   90.00
_cell.angle_beta   90.00
_cell.angle_gamma   90.00
#
_symmetry.space_group_name_H-M   'P 1'
#
loop_
_entity.id
_entity.type
_entity.pdbx_description
1 polymer ?
#
loop_
_entity_poly.entity_id
_entity_poly.type
_entity_poly.pdbx_seq_one_letter_code
_entity_poly.pdbx_strand_id
1 'polypeptide(L)'
;MSFDQDGVGPFLHELSGSVSTNLDADALKESIDALPVETMGSWEFSATLNGKRERLVVVAFKDDVDAPDLAFYTSPELAAKVQQQLESFAQAQGW
;
A
#
# COMPACT_ATOMS: atom_id res chain seq x y z
N MET A 1 3.54 -0.01 -9.37
CA MET A 1 4.99 -0.03 -9.10
C MET A 1 5.21 -1.37 -8.47
N SER A 2 6.07 -2.20 -9.06
CA SER A 2 6.31 -3.53 -8.55
C SER A 2 7.08 -3.39 -7.24
N PHE A 3 6.49 -3.92 -6.17
CA PHE A 3 7.16 -4.02 -4.89
C PHE A 3 7.84 -5.37 -4.80
N ASP A 4 9.00 -5.42 -4.16
CA ASP A 4 9.48 -6.68 -3.61
C ASP A 4 8.56 -7.09 -2.44
N GLN A 5 8.26 -8.38 -2.33
CA GLN A 5 7.39 -8.89 -1.28
C GLN A 5 7.89 -8.51 0.13
N ASP A 6 9.21 -8.39 0.33
CA ASP A 6 9.78 -7.99 1.61
C ASP A 6 9.56 -6.50 1.93
N GLY A 7 9.49 -5.64 0.90
CA GLY A 7 9.27 -4.21 1.07
C GLY A 7 7.81 -3.78 1.20
N VAL A 8 6.84 -4.66 0.92
CA VAL A 8 5.40 -4.37 1.11
C VAL A 8 5.09 -4.05 2.57
N GLY A 9 5.53 -4.89 3.51
CA GLY A 9 5.26 -4.71 4.93
C GLY A 9 5.78 -3.39 5.50
N PRO A 10 7.08 -3.07 5.34
CA PRO A 10 7.66 -1.83 5.81
C PRO A 10 6.99 -0.59 5.19
N PHE A 11 6.66 -0.62 3.89
CA PHE A 11 5.96 0.49 3.25
C PHE A 11 4.55 0.70 3.84
N LEU A 12 3.78 -0.37 4.04
CA LEU A 12 2.45 -0.28 4.64
C LEU A 12 2.51 0.24 6.08
N HIS A 13 3.55 -0.13 6.83
CA HIS A 13 3.78 0.36 8.18
C HIS A 13 4.16 1.85 8.22
N GLU A 14 5.01 2.31 7.29
CA GLU A 14 5.30 3.75 7.13
C GLU A 14 4.04 4.52 6.72
N LEU A 15 3.24 3.96 5.80
CA LEU A 15 2.01 4.57 5.34
C LEU A 15 0.98 4.73 6.46
N SER A 16 0.83 3.71 7.31
CA SER A 16 -0.08 3.76 8.46
C SER A 16 0.38 4.73 9.55
N GLY A 17 1.68 4.99 9.66
CA GLY A 17 2.25 6.03 10.53
C GLY A 17 2.07 7.45 9.96
N SER A 18 2.21 7.61 8.65
CA SER A 18 2.13 8.91 7.96
C SER A 18 0.71 9.39 7.70
N VAL A 19 -0.25 8.47 7.57
CA VAL A 19 -1.65 8.75 7.31
C VAL A 19 -2.48 8.11 8.42
N SER A 20 -3.38 8.88 9.04
CA SER A 20 -4.32 8.32 10.02
C SER A 20 -5.34 7.42 9.33
N THR A 21 -5.01 6.13 9.18
CA THR A 21 -5.83 5.12 8.51
C THR A 21 -6.17 3.98 9.46
N ASN A 22 -7.24 3.23 9.16
CA ASN A 22 -7.55 1.96 9.82
C ASN A 22 -6.88 0.75 9.13
N LEU A 23 -5.92 1.01 8.24
CA LEU A 23 -5.13 -0.03 7.58
C LEU A 23 -4.24 -0.74 8.62
N ASP A 24 -4.41 -2.05 8.67
CA ASP A 24 -3.53 -2.95 9.43
C ASP A 24 -2.47 -3.48 8.46
N ALA A 25 -1.22 -3.04 8.67
CA ALA A 25 -0.13 -3.31 7.74
C ALA A 25 0.23 -4.81 7.70
N ASP A 26 0.23 -5.46 8.87
CA ASP A 26 0.52 -6.89 8.99
C ASP A 26 -0.59 -7.72 8.35
N ALA A 27 -1.85 -7.42 8.67
CA ALA A 27 -2.98 -8.16 8.10
C ALA A 27 -3.09 -8.00 6.58
N LEU A 28 -2.80 -6.79 6.06
CA LEU A 28 -2.80 -6.55 4.62
C LEU A 28 -1.62 -7.26 3.93
N LYS A 29 -0.42 -7.23 4.52
CA LYS A 29 0.74 -7.98 4.02
C LYS A 29 0.42 -9.47 3.93
N GLU A 30 -0.13 -10.07 4.99
CA GLU A 30 -0.51 -11.49 4.99
C GLU A 30 -1.58 -11.79 3.93
N SER A 31 -2.53 -10.88 3.73
CA SER A 31 -3.57 -11.04 2.70
C SER A 31 -2.99 -10.97 1.28
N ILE A 32 -1.97 -10.14 1.05
CA ILE A 32 -1.26 -10.04 -0.24
C ILE A 32 -0.37 -11.25 -0.47
N ASP A 33 0.36 -11.71 0.56
CA ASP A 33 1.18 -12.92 0.50
C ASP A 33 0.33 -14.16 0.17
N ALA A 34 -0.85 -14.26 0.78
CA ALA A 34 -1.80 -15.34 0.56
C ALA A 34 -2.51 -15.30 -0.80
N LEU A 35 -2.36 -14.22 -1.60
CA LEU A 35 -2.92 -14.21 -2.95
C LEU A 35 -2.23 -15.26 -3.83
N PRO A 36 -3.00 -16.01 -4.63
CA PRO A 36 -2.42 -16.83 -5.68
C PRO A 36 -1.68 -15.98 -6.72
N VAL A 37 -0.63 -16.54 -7.33
CA VAL A 37 0.04 -15.91 -8.48
C VAL A 37 -0.96 -15.77 -9.64
N GLU A 38 -0.79 -14.73 -10.46
CA GLU A 38 -1.69 -14.28 -11.52
C GLU A 38 -3.07 -13.81 -11.04
N THR A 39 -3.20 -13.44 -9.76
CA THR A 39 -4.47 -12.92 -9.20
C THR A 39 -4.34 -11.53 -8.60
N MET A 40 -5.50 -10.87 -8.51
CA MET A 40 -5.64 -9.56 -7.87
C MET A 40 -6.48 -9.66 -6.61
N GLY A 41 -6.03 -8.97 -5.56
CA GLY A 41 -6.79 -8.69 -4.36
C GLY A 41 -7.06 -7.19 -4.25
N SER A 42 -8.20 -6.83 -3.66
CA SER A 42 -8.50 -5.44 -3.34
C SER A 42 -9.03 -5.34 -1.92
N TRP A 43 -8.52 -4.38 -1.18
CA TRP A 43 -8.90 -4.11 0.20
C TRP A 43 -9.22 -2.64 0.35
N GLU A 44 -10.31 -2.36 1.06
CA GLU A 44 -10.79 -1.01 1.29
C GLU A 44 -10.58 -0.62 2.74
N PHE A 45 -9.98 0.55 2.92
CA PHE A 45 -9.67 1.19 4.18
C PHE A 45 -10.22 2.61 4.21
N SER A 46 -10.33 3.15 5.42
CA SER A 46 -10.70 4.52 5.70
C SER A 46 -9.49 5.28 6.23
N ALA A 47 -9.07 6.30 5.51
CA ALA A 47 -8.05 7.25 5.93
C ALA A 47 -8.69 8.55 6.43
N THR A 48 -8.00 9.31 7.25
CA THR A 48 -8.40 10.65 7.66
C THR A 48 -7.36 11.64 7.20
N LEU A 49 -7.75 12.55 6.30
CA LEU A 49 -6.90 13.61 5.78
C LEU A 49 -7.56 14.96 6.05
N ASN A 50 -6.82 15.88 6.67
CA ASN A 50 -7.31 17.23 6.99
C ASN A 50 -8.67 17.24 7.75
N GLY A 51 -8.88 16.25 8.63
CA GLY A 51 -10.12 16.09 9.39
C GLY A 51 -11.31 15.51 8.60
N LYS A 52 -11.12 15.14 7.33
CA LYS A 52 -12.11 14.45 6.51
C LYS A 52 -11.78 12.98 6.40
N ARG A 53 -12.81 12.12 6.52
CA ARG A 53 -12.66 10.70 6.23
C ARG A 53 -12.64 10.50 4.72
N GLU A 54 -11.59 9.87 4.24
CA GLU A 54 -11.35 9.54 2.84
C GLU A 54 -11.29 8.02 2.66
N ARG A 55 -11.64 7.56 1.47
CA ARG A 55 -11.56 6.14 1.09
C ARG A 55 -10.17 5.86 0.53
N LEU A 56 -9.53 4.81 1.02
CA LEU A 56 -8.26 4.29 0.53
C LEU A 56 -8.48 2.84 0.10
N VAL A 57 -8.37 2.56 -1.19
CA VAL A 57 -8.43 1.20 -1.71
C VAL A 57 -7.04 0.78 -2.11
N VAL A 58 -6.55 -0.33 -1.56
CA VAL A 58 -5.30 -0.96 -1.95
C VAL A 58 -5.63 -2.13 -2.85
N VAL A 59 -5.04 -2.15 -4.04
CA VAL A 59 -5.13 -3.28 -4.96
C VAL A 59 -3.74 -3.86 -5.09
N ALA A 60 -3.62 -5.16 -4.86
CA ALA A 60 -2.39 -5.90 -5.11
C ALA A 60 -2.63 -6.87 -6.26
N PHE A 61 -1.70 -6.90 -7.20
CA PHE A 61 -1.66 -7.88 -8.27
C PHE A 61 -0.38 -8.68 -8.14
N LYS A 62 -0.51 -9.99 -7.90
CA LYS A 62 0.64 -10.88 -7.73
C LYS A 62 0.98 -11.49 -9.09
N ASP A 63 1.73 -10.76 -9.92
CA ASP A 63 2.22 -11.27 -11.21
C ASP A 63 3.31 -12.33 -11.00
N ASP A 64 4.19 -12.11 -10.02
CA ASP A 64 5.25 -13.03 -9.60
C ASP A 64 5.17 -13.32 -8.09
N VAL A 65 5.74 -14.44 -7.65
CA VAL A 65 5.69 -14.86 -6.25
C VAL A 65 6.44 -13.90 -5.33
N ASP A 66 7.51 -13.29 -5.83
CA ASP A 66 8.40 -12.41 -5.05
C ASP A 66 8.14 -10.92 -5.33
N ALA A 67 7.28 -10.58 -6.31
CA ALA A 67 7.07 -9.20 -6.74
C ALA A 67 5.58 -8.84 -6.96
N PRO A 68 4.81 -8.55 -5.89
CA PRO A 68 3.47 -8.02 -6.04
C PRO A 68 3.47 -6.56 -6.51
N ASP A 69 2.60 -6.25 -7.47
CA ASP A 69 2.30 -4.88 -7.89
C ASP A 69 1.24 -4.27 -6.99
N LEU A 70 1.55 -3.16 -6.32
CA LEU A 70 0.61 -2.42 -5.50
C LEU A 70 0.10 -1.17 -6.21
N ALA A 71 -1.21 -0.96 -6.14
CA ALA A 71 -1.91 0.22 -6.60
C ALA A 71 -2.80 0.79 -5.48
N PHE A 72 -2.75 2.11 -5.29
CA PHE A 72 -3.51 2.81 -4.27
C PHE A 72 -4.51 3.74 -4.94
N TYR A 73 -5.80 3.49 -4.71
CA TYR A 73 -6.89 4.32 -5.23
C TYR A 73 -7.50 5.12 -4.08
N THR A 74 -7.34 6.43 -4.15
CA THR A 74 -7.85 7.36 -3.15
C THR A 74 -8.03 8.75 -3.78
N SER A 75 -8.48 9.72 -2.99
CA SER A 75 -8.58 11.11 -3.39
C SER A 75 -7.22 11.64 -3.87
N PRO A 76 -7.20 12.59 -4.82
CA PRO A 76 -5.95 13.12 -5.38
C PRO A 76 -5.01 13.73 -4.32
N GLU A 77 -5.56 14.33 -3.26
CA GLU A 77 -4.78 14.87 -2.15
C GLU A 77 -4.05 13.77 -1.36
N LEU A 78 -4.75 12.68 -1.05
CA LEU A 78 -4.15 11.54 -0.34
C LEU A 78 -3.19 10.77 -1.26
N ALA A 79 -3.54 10.59 -2.53
CA ALA A 79 -2.72 9.91 -3.51
C ALA A 79 -1.36 10.60 -3.67
N ALA A 80 -1.33 11.94 -3.71
CA ALA A 80 -0.07 12.70 -3.75
C ALA A 80 0.80 12.44 -2.50
N LYS A 81 0.19 12.33 -1.31
CA LYS A 81 0.93 11.97 -0.09
C LYS A 81 1.45 10.54 -0.13
N VAL A 82 0.63 9.58 -0.52
CA VAL A 82 1.04 8.17 -0.65
C VAL A 82 2.17 8.04 -1.66
N GLN A 83 2.09 8.74 -2.80
CA GLN A 83 3.12 8.76 -3.82
C GLN A 83 4.43 9.37 -3.30
N GLN A 84 4.36 10.49 -2.59
CA GLN A 84 5.55 11.10 -1.99
C GLN A 84 6.22 10.17 -0.96
N GLN A 85 5.41 9.46 -0.15
CA GLN A 85 5.91 8.45 0.80
C GLN A 85 6.54 7.26 0.07
N LEU A 86 5.91 6.80 -1.01
CA LEU A 86 6.42 5.73 -1.86
C LEU A 86 7.78 6.09 -2.46
N GLU A 87 7.91 7.28 -3.03
CA GLU A 87 9.18 7.77 -3.60
C GLU A 87 10.25 7.89 -2.51
N SER A 88 9.90 8.41 -1.34
CA SER A 88 10.83 8.53 -0.21
C SER A 88 11.29 7.16 0.31
N PHE A 89 10.37 6.19 0.37
CA PHE A 89 10.66 4.82 0.78
C PHE A 89 11.54 4.10 -0.24
N ALA A 90 11.22 4.20 -1.53
CA ALA A 90 12.02 3.61 -2.61
C ALA A 90 13.45 4.16 -2.60
N GLN A 91 13.60 5.49 -2.47
CA GLN A 91 14.92 6.13 -2.33
C GLN A 91 15.69 5.65 -1.09
N ALA A 92 15.00 5.44 0.05
CA ALA A 92 15.63 4.96 1.28
C ALA A 92 16.09 3.50 1.18
N GLN A 93 15.36 2.67 0.44
CA GLN A 93 15.71 1.26 0.19
C GLN A 93 16.71 1.07 -0.97
N GLY A 94 16.99 2.14 -1.74
CA GLY A 94 17.88 2.07 -2.90
C GLY A 94 17.27 1.37 -4.10
N TRP A 95 15.94 1.41 -4.22
CA TRP A 95 15.18 0.97 -5.39
C TRP A 95 15.15 2.04 -6.49
#